data_AF-A0A7C1W357-F1
#
_entry.id   AF-A0A7C1W357-F1
#
_cell.length_a   1.000
_cell.length_b   1.000
_cell.length_c   1.000
_cell.angle_alpha   90.00
_cell.angle_beta   90.00
_cell.angle_gamma   90.00
#
_symmetry.space_group_name_H-M   'P 1'
#
loop_
_entity.id
_entity.type
_entity.pdbx_description
1 polymer ?
#
loop_
_entity_poly.entity_id
_entity_poly.type
_entity_poly.pdbx_seq_one_letter_code
_entity_poly.pdbx_strand_id
1 'polypeptide(L)'
;MVAEDTQAGRIIAAFGGLSALARAVKTPISTVQGWKDRGTVPGRRHGEIIAAAGNLDIALAAADFVDGLDAPPTFPAHLGRRVEAAASPEAAELDCVANPKPGADYIVRFTAAEFTSLCPITGQPDFAHLVIDYAPDEWIVESKSLKLYLTSFRGHGAFHEDCTLTIAEKIIAGAEPNWLRIGGYWYPRGGIPIDIFFQSGPPPPGLWLPDPGVTAYRGRG
;
A
#
# COMPACT_ATOMS: atom_id res chain seq x y z
N MET A 1 -17.35 13.66 9.67
CA MET A 1 -16.94 14.93 10.31
C MET A 1 -15.87 14.66 11.38
N VAL A 2 -14.84 13.85 11.10
CA VAL A 2 -13.91 13.30 12.14
C VAL A 2 -12.43 13.26 11.68
N ALA A 3 -12.05 13.87 10.55
CA ALA A 3 -10.67 13.78 10.05
C ALA A 3 -9.68 14.74 10.76
N GLU A 4 -10.16 15.89 11.25
CA GLU A 4 -9.31 16.95 11.81
C GLU A 4 -8.84 16.69 13.25
N ASP A 5 -9.48 15.77 13.99
CA ASP A 5 -9.16 15.51 15.39
C ASP A 5 -8.21 14.32 15.61
N THR A 6 -7.67 13.79 14.51
CA THR A 6 -6.68 12.72 14.51
C THR A 6 -5.27 13.31 14.61
N GLN A 7 -4.29 12.54 15.11
CA GLN A 7 -2.89 12.99 15.15
C GLN A 7 -2.38 13.37 13.76
N ALA A 8 -2.60 12.51 12.75
CA ALA A 8 -2.22 12.82 11.38
C ALA A 8 -2.95 14.07 10.85
N GLY A 9 -4.24 14.22 11.15
CA GLY A 9 -5.03 15.38 10.75
C GLY A 9 -4.45 16.69 11.28
N ARG A 10 -4.09 16.74 12.56
CA ARG A 10 -3.47 17.92 13.19
C ARG A 10 -2.10 18.24 12.57
N ILE A 11 -1.25 17.24 12.37
CA ILE A 11 0.07 17.43 11.74
C ILE A 11 -0.09 17.94 10.30
N ILE A 12 -0.98 17.34 9.50
CA ILE A 12 -1.24 17.77 8.12
C ILE A 12 -1.74 19.22 8.10
N ALA A 13 -2.65 19.59 9.00
CA ALA A 13 -3.16 20.95 9.12
C ALA A 13 -2.06 21.96 9.49
N ALA A 14 -1.14 21.59 10.38
CA ALA A 14 -0.01 22.44 10.79
C ALA A 14 0.91 22.81 9.61
N PHE A 15 1.08 21.90 8.64
CA PHE A 15 1.84 22.17 7.41
C PHE A 15 1.03 22.88 6.32
N GLY A 16 -0.27 23.11 6.52
CA GLY A 16 -1.16 23.73 5.53
C GLY A 16 -1.74 22.75 4.49
N GLY A 17 -1.70 21.44 4.76
CA GLY A 17 -2.34 20.41 3.95
C GLY A 17 -1.40 19.31 3.43
N LEU A 18 -1.99 18.30 2.77
CA LEU A 18 -1.31 17.09 2.31
C LEU A 18 -0.09 17.39 1.43
N SER A 19 -0.28 18.21 0.39
CA SER A 19 0.77 18.55 -0.57
C SER A 19 1.95 19.29 0.08
N ALA A 20 1.65 20.15 1.06
CA ALA A 20 2.66 20.94 1.75
C ALA A 20 3.51 20.07 2.66
N LEU A 21 2.88 19.19 3.46
CA LEU A 21 3.59 18.20 4.28
C LEU A 21 4.42 17.25 3.40
N ALA A 22 3.82 16.67 2.36
CA ALA A 22 4.48 15.76 1.42
C ALA A 22 5.77 16.37 0.83
N ARG A 23 5.69 17.63 0.39
CA ARG A 23 6.85 18.38 -0.10
C ARG A 23 7.90 18.61 0.98
N ALA A 24 7.49 18.97 2.19
CA ALA A 24 8.41 19.28 3.29
C ALA A 24 9.24 18.06 3.71
N VAL A 25 8.63 16.88 3.77
CA VAL A 25 9.30 15.62 4.16
C VAL A 25 9.71 14.74 2.97
N LYS A 26 9.67 15.28 1.74
CA LYS A 26 10.10 14.60 0.50
C LYS A 26 9.50 13.20 0.33
N THR A 27 8.24 13.06 0.69
CA THR A 27 7.49 11.80 0.65
C THR A 27 6.31 11.94 -0.32
N PRO A 28 5.94 10.89 -1.08
CA PRO A 28 4.78 10.97 -1.98
C PRO A 28 3.51 11.42 -1.26
N ILE A 29 2.68 12.23 -1.93
CA ILE A 29 1.41 12.70 -1.36
C ILE A 29 0.47 11.55 -0.99
N SER A 30 0.52 10.44 -1.73
CA SER A 30 -0.26 9.22 -1.46
C SER A 30 0.11 8.59 -0.12
N THR A 31 1.38 8.63 0.28
CA THR A 31 1.82 8.16 1.60
C THR A 31 1.26 9.04 2.72
N VAL A 32 1.28 10.36 2.55
CA VAL A 32 0.69 11.31 3.52
C VAL A 32 -0.82 11.16 3.60
N GLN A 33 -1.48 10.89 2.46
CA GLN A 33 -2.90 10.51 2.43
C GLN A 33 -3.14 9.22 3.24
N GLY A 34 -2.25 8.22 3.13
CA GLY A 34 -2.29 7.03 3.97
C GLY A 34 -2.22 7.33 5.47
N TRP A 35 -1.41 8.29 5.90
CA TRP A 35 -1.38 8.73 7.31
C TRP A 35 -2.73 9.31 7.75
N LYS A 36 -3.33 10.14 6.90
CA LYS A 36 -4.66 10.70 7.15
C LYS A 36 -5.73 9.63 7.26
N ASP A 37 -5.71 8.64 6.36
CA ASP A 37 -6.69 7.56 6.32
C ASP A 37 -6.60 6.67 7.57
N ARG A 38 -5.38 6.44 8.07
CA ARG A 38 -5.15 5.71 9.34
C ARG A 38 -5.35 6.57 10.59
N GLY A 39 -5.35 7.89 10.44
CA GLY A 39 -5.45 8.86 11.53
C GLY A 39 -4.15 9.11 12.31
N THR A 40 -3.06 8.45 11.95
CA THR A 40 -1.79 8.50 12.71
C THR A 40 -0.58 8.43 11.78
N VAL A 41 0.51 9.07 12.20
CA VAL A 41 1.78 9.12 11.46
C VAL A 41 2.72 8.07 12.05
N PRO A 42 3.37 7.21 11.23
CA PRO A 42 4.28 6.20 11.76
C PRO A 42 5.40 6.79 12.62
N GLY A 43 5.75 6.13 13.72
CA GLY A 43 6.78 6.53 14.67
C GLY A 43 8.11 6.88 14.03
N ARG A 44 8.55 6.08 13.06
CA ARG A 44 9.80 6.33 12.31
C ARG A 44 9.82 7.66 11.54
N ARG A 45 8.65 8.25 11.25
CA ARG A 45 8.49 9.51 10.50
C ARG A 45 8.53 10.74 11.41
N HIS A 46 8.38 10.57 12.74
CA HIS A 46 8.24 11.70 13.66
C HIS A 46 9.47 12.63 13.62
N GLY A 47 10.67 12.06 13.65
CA GLY A 47 11.92 12.83 13.64
C GLY A 47 12.10 13.69 12.38
N GLU A 48 11.79 13.15 11.20
CA GLU A 48 11.89 13.93 9.94
C GLU A 48 10.84 15.03 9.85
N ILE A 49 9.63 14.80 10.34
CA ILE A 49 8.56 15.81 10.35
C ILE A 49 8.89 16.93 11.34
N ILE A 50 9.38 16.61 12.54
CA ILE A 50 9.82 17.62 13.52
C ILE A 50 10.94 18.48 12.93
N ALA A 51 11.93 17.86 12.27
CA ALA A 51 13.00 18.60 11.61
C ALA A 51 12.47 19.51 10.48
N ALA A 52 11.54 19.01 9.67
CA ALA A 52 10.91 19.80 8.60
C ALA A 52 10.08 20.97 9.16
N ALA A 53 9.37 20.76 10.25
CA ALA A 53 8.60 21.80 10.94
C ALA A 53 9.51 22.91 11.46
N GLY A 54 10.64 22.56 12.09
CA GLY A 54 11.64 23.53 12.55
C GLY A 54 12.23 24.38 11.43
N ASN A 55 12.43 23.83 10.23
CA ASN A 55 12.90 24.58 9.06
C ASN A 55 11.86 25.57 8.48
N LEU A 56 10.59 25.41 8.86
CA LEU A 56 9.46 26.21 8.38
C LEU A 56 8.84 27.09 9.47
N ASP A 57 9.48 27.17 10.65
CA ASP A 57 8.97 27.86 11.84
C ASP A 57 7.57 27.38 12.26
N ILE A 58 7.25 26.10 12.02
CA ILE A 58 6.02 25.46 12.47
C ILE A 58 6.25 24.88 13.87
N ALA A 59 5.43 25.28 14.85
CA ALA A 59 5.50 24.78 16.21
C ALA A 59 4.96 23.34 16.31
N LEU A 60 5.85 22.35 16.16
CA LEU A 60 5.59 20.93 16.40
C LEU A 60 6.68 20.33 17.29
N ALA A 61 6.27 19.51 18.25
CA ALA A 61 7.11 18.79 19.20
C ALA A 61 6.69 17.33 19.32
N ALA A 62 7.48 16.50 20.00
CA ALA A 62 7.18 15.08 20.19
C ALA A 62 5.80 14.81 20.82
N ALA A 63 5.30 15.73 21.65
CA ALA A 63 3.98 15.63 22.27
C ALA A 63 2.82 15.67 21.26
N ASP A 64 3.03 16.27 20.09
CA ASP A 64 2.02 16.36 19.02
C ASP A 64 1.85 15.04 18.25
N PHE A 65 2.78 14.10 18.44
CA PHE A 65 2.79 12.76 17.83
C PHE A 65 2.38 11.65 18.81
N VAL A 66 1.83 12.03 19.96
CA VAL A 66 1.25 11.07 20.88
C VAL A 66 -0.25 11.04 20.61
N ASP A 67 -0.75 9.91 20.14
CA ASP A 67 -2.19 9.65 20.21
C ASP A 67 -2.57 9.63 21.69
N GLY A 68 -3.48 10.50 22.12
CA GLY A 68 -4.19 10.25 23.37
C GLY A 68 -4.71 8.81 23.28
N LEU A 69 -4.36 7.96 24.25
CA LEU A 69 -4.55 6.50 24.28
C LEU A 69 -6.02 6.01 24.14
N ASP A 70 -6.93 6.86 23.68
CA ASP A 70 -8.37 6.63 23.55
C ASP A 70 -8.85 6.64 22.10
N ALA A 71 -7.98 6.78 21.09
CA ALA A 71 -8.38 6.54 19.71
C ALA A 71 -8.68 5.03 19.55
N PRO A 72 -9.95 4.61 19.37
CA PRO A 72 -10.24 3.21 19.14
C PRO A 72 -9.44 2.76 17.91
N PRO A 73 -8.94 1.51 17.86
CA PRO A 73 -8.39 0.99 16.62
C PRO A 73 -9.44 1.27 15.55
N THR A 74 -9.09 2.06 14.55
CA THR A 74 -9.96 2.33 13.42
C THR A 74 -10.22 0.96 12.81
N PHE A 75 -11.39 0.39 13.14
CA PHE A 75 -11.76 -0.89 12.59
C PHE A 75 -11.66 -0.74 11.07
N PRO A 76 -10.89 -1.59 10.38
CA PRO A 76 -10.78 -1.52 8.94
C PRO A 76 -12.19 -1.46 8.35
N ALA A 77 -12.45 -0.44 7.53
CA ALA A 77 -13.78 -0.12 7.01
C ALA A 77 -14.46 -1.32 6.33
N HIS A 78 -13.66 -2.24 5.81
CA HIS A 78 -14.09 -3.40 5.04
C HIS A 78 -14.26 -4.68 5.89
N LEU A 79 -13.56 -4.82 7.01
CA LEU A 79 -13.54 -6.08 7.77
C LEU A 79 -14.90 -6.34 8.46
N GLY A 80 -15.39 -7.58 8.37
CA GLY A 80 -16.66 -7.98 9.00
C GLY A 80 -17.95 -7.40 8.39
N ARG A 81 -17.86 -6.54 7.37
CA ARG A 81 -19.01 -5.87 6.73
C ARG A 81 -19.22 -6.33 5.29
N ARG A 82 -20.43 -6.31 4.75
CA ARG A 82 -20.60 -6.54 3.31
C ARG A 82 -20.22 -5.26 2.57
N VAL A 83 -19.15 -5.30 1.78
CA VAL A 83 -18.67 -4.19 0.96
C VAL A 83 -18.39 -4.73 -0.43
N GLU A 84 -18.90 -4.04 -1.44
CA GLU A 84 -18.66 -4.35 -2.85
C GLU A 84 -17.35 -3.73 -3.32
N ALA A 85 -16.74 -4.27 -4.36
CA ALA A 85 -15.53 -3.70 -4.94
C ALA A 85 -15.82 -2.32 -5.55
N ALA A 86 -14.86 -1.41 -5.46
CA ALA A 86 -14.96 -0.11 -6.13
C ALA A 86 -14.99 -0.28 -7.66
N ALA A 87 -15.54 0.71 -8.36
CA ALA A 87 -15.65 0.69 -9.81
C ALA A 87 -14.30 0.83 -10.53
N SER A 88 -13.26 1.33 -9.84
CA SER A 88 -11.91 1.46 -10.37
C SER A 88 -10.85 1.38 -9.27
N PRO A 89 -9.58 1.08 -9.62
CA PRO A 89 -8.46 1.05 -8.68
C PRO A 89 -8.20 2.36 -7.94
N GLU A 90 -8.46 3.50 -8.58
CA GLU A 90 -8.25 4.83 -8.00
C GLU A 90 -9.26 5.11 -6.87
N ALA A 91 -10.51 4.67 -7.07
CA ALA A 91 -11.59 4.82 -6.10
C ALA A 91 -11.58 3.74 -5.00
N ALA A 92 -10.76 2.70 -5.16
CA ALA A 92 -10.63 1.63 -4.19
C ALA A 92 -9.79 2.06 -2.97
N GLU A 93 -10.27 1.71 -1.80
CA GLU A 93 -9.57 1.91 -0.53
C GLU A 93 -8.79 0.65 -0.15
N LEU A 94 -7.64 0.85 0.51
CA LEU A 94 -6.80 -0.24 1.02
C LEU A 94 -6.63 -0.07 2.54
N ASP A 95 -7.44 -0.79 3.29
CA ASP A 95 -7.35 -0.81 4.74
C ASP A 95 -6.05 -1.47 5.21
N CYS A 96 -5.53 -0.97 6.33
CA CYS A 96 -4.44 -1.59 7.08
C CYS A 96 -4.84 -1.77 8.55
N VAL A 97 -4.20 -2.72 9.21
CA VAL A 97 -4.35 -2.98 10.64
C VAL A 97 -3.01 -2.85 11.33
N ALA A 98 -3.02 -2.54 12.63
CA ALA A 98 -1.80 -2.46 13.41
C ALA A 98 -1.05 -3.79 13.41
N ASN A 99 0.26 -3.75 13.21
CA ASN A 99 1.13 -4.90 13.37
C ASN A 99 1.12 -5.34 14.85
N PRO A 100 0.73 -6.59 15.19
CA PRO A 100 0.70 -7.04 16.58
C PRO A 100 2.10 -7.24 17.19
N LYS A 101 3.16 -7.22 16.36
CA LYS A 101 4.56 -7.38 16.74
C LYS A 101 5.41 -6.32 16.03
N PRO A 102 5.25 -5.02 16.35
CA PRO A 102 6.09 -3.98 15.76
C PRO A 102 7.55 -4.23 16.16
N GLY A 103 8.46 -4.11 15.20
CA GLY A 103 9.90 -4.38 15.39
C GLY A 103 10.33 -5.85 15.25
N ALA A 104 9.40 -6.79 15.02
CA ALA A 104 9.76 -8.14 14.61
C ALA A 104 9.99 -8.19 13.10
N ASP A 105 11.09 -8.80 12.69
CA ASP A 105 11.40 -9.04 11.28
C ASP A 105 10.69 -10.32 10.79
N TYR A 106 9.69 -10.16 9.92
CA TYR A 106 9.02 -11.27 9.23
C TYR A 106 8.53 -10.86 7.84
N ILE A 107 8.22 -11.85 6.99
CA ILE A 107 7.61 -11.65 5.68
C ILE A 107 6.14 -12.05 5.73
N VAL A 108 5.29 -11.19 5.19
CA VAL A 108 3.90 -11.52 4.84
C VAL A 108 3.83 -11.75 3.34
N ARG A 109 3.22 -12.87 2.92
CA ARG A 109 2.93 -13.19 1.52
C ARG A 109 1.43 -13.14 1.25
N PHE A 110 1.04 -12.42 0.21
CA PHE A 110 -0.23 -12.63 -0.48
C PHE A 110 0.00 -13.30 -1.83
N THR A 111 -0.77 -14.35 -2.10
CA THR A 111 -0.84 -14.98 -3.42
C THR A 111 -2.24 -14.75 -3.97
N ALA A 112 -2.36 -13.92 -4.99
CA ALA A 112 -3.62 -13.64 -5.67
C ALA A 112 -3.61 -14.32 -7.04
N ALA A 113 -4.11 -15.55 -7.08
CA ALA A 113 -4.18 -16.39 -8.27
C ALA A 113 -5.34 -16.06 -9.22
N GLU A 114 -6.19 -15.10 -8.83
CA GLU A 114 -7.44 -14.75 -9.51
C GLU A 114 -7.42 -13.31 -10.06
N PHE A 115 -6.25 -12.70 -10.20
CA PHE A 115 -6.15 -11.32 -10.67
C PHE A 115 -6.50 -11.21 -12.15
N THR A 116 -7.26 -10.17 -12.51
CA THR A 116 -7.63 -9.87 -13.88
C THR A 116 -7.85 -8.38 -14.10
N SER A 117 -7.51 -7.90 -15.29
CA SER A 117 -7.76 -6.54 -15.78
C SER A 117 -8.16 -6.56 -17.25
N LEU A 118 -8.37 -5.39 -17.87
CA LEU A 118 -8.59 -5.26 -19.30
C LEU A 118 -7.36 -4.70 -20.00
N CYS A 119 -7.09 -5.18 -21.22
CA CYS A 119 -6.15 -4.54 -22.12
C CYS A 119 -6.71 -3.17 -22.54
N PRO A 120 -5.98 -2.05 -22.35
CA PRO A 120 -6.49 -0.71 -22.62
C PRO A 120 -6.77 -0.46 -24.12
N ILE A 121 -6.14 -1.24 -25.01
CA ILE A 121 -6.30 -1.09 -26.47
C ILE A 121 -7.45 -1.92 -27.02
N THR A 122 -7.57 -3.18 -26.56
CA THR A 122 -8.48 -4.16 -27.18
C THR A 122 -9.71 -4.45 -26.32
N GLY A 123 -9.71 -4.07 -25.04
CA GLY A 123 -10.75 -4.43 -24.07
C GLY A 123 -10.80 -5.92 -23.71
N GLN A 124 -9.85 -6.73 -24.18
CA GLN A 124 -9.78 -8.15 -23.86
C GLN A 124 -9.30 -8.36 -22.41
N PRO A 125 -9.82 -9.37 -21.69
CA PRO A 125 -9.47 -9.61 -20.29
C PRO A 125 -8.11 -10.28 -20.14
N ASP A 126 -7.18 -9.62 -19.48
CA ASP A 126 -5.86 -10.15 -19.10
C ASP A 126 -5.94 -10.80 -17.71
N PHE A 127 -5.12 -11.82 -17.47
CA PHE A 127 -5.09 -12.59 -16.22
C PHE A 127 -3.67 -12.71 -15.71
N ALA A 128 -3.50 -12.72 -14.39
CA ALA A 128 -2.19 -12.88 -13.76
C ALA A 128 -2.27 -13.66 -12.44
N HIS A 129 -1.17 -14.33 -12.09
CA HIS A 129 -0.88 -14.69 -10.70
C HIS A 129 -0.04 -13.58 -10.09
N LEU A 130 -0.51 -12.94 -9.03
CA LEU A 130 0.29 -11.97 -8.28
C LEU A 130 0.86 -12.63 -7.03
N VAL A 131 2.16 -12.50 -6.83
CA VAL A 131 2.85 -12.83 -5.58
C VAL A 131 3.37 -11.54 -4.97
N ILE A 132 2.88 -11.19 -3.80
CA ILE A 132 3.24 -9.97 -3.08
C ILE A 132 3.87 -10.39 -1.76
N ASP A 133 5.15 -10.04 -1.56
CA ASP A 133 5.84 -10.25 -0.30
C ASP A 133 6.22 -8.89 0.28
N TYR A 134 6.02 -8.69 1.57
CA TYR A 134 6.50 -7.48 2.23
C TYR A 134 6.90 -7.75 3.69
N ALA A 135 7.86 -6.96 4.16
CA ALA A 135 8.24 -6.88 5.56
C ALA A 135 7.47 -5.71 6.20
N PRO A 136 6.44 -5.97 7.03
CA PRO A 136 5.67 -4.90 7.65
C PRO A 136 6.53 -4.08 8.60
N ASP A 137 6.10 -2.85 8.84
CA ASP A 137 6.55 -2.05 9.97
C ASP A 137 5.42 -1.95 11.00
N GLU A 138 4.83 -0.78 11.21
CA GLU A 138 3.71 -0.59 12.15
C GLU A 138 2.37 -1.10 11.60
N TRP A 139 2.26 -1.32 10.29
CA TRP A 139 1.00 -1.62 9.60
C TRP A 139 1.08 -2.86 8.73
N ILE A 140 -0.02 -3.61 8.69
CA ILE A 140 -0.23 -4.80 7.87
C ILE A 140 -1.45 -4.56 6.98
N VAL A 141 -1.35 -4.86 5.70
CA VAL A 141 -2.47 -4.77 4.76
C VAL A 141 -3.58 -5.75 5.17
N GLU A 142 -4.82 -5.27 5.19
CA GLU A 142 -5.98 -6.11 5.48
C GLU A 142 -6.35 -6.95 4.24
N SER A 143 -6.45 -8.27 4.41
CA SER A 143 -6.60 -9.22 3.30
C SER A 143 -7.86 -8.99 2.44
N LYS A 144 -8.97 -8.58 3.05
CA LYS A 144 -10.23 -8.37 2.33
C LYS A 144 -10.24 -7.05 1.58
N SER A 145 -9.74 -5.95 2.14
CA SER A 145 -9.57 -4.70 1.41
C SER A 145 -8.64 -4.92 0.21
N LEU A 146 -7.54 -5.66 0.37
CA LEU A 146 -6.66 -6.05 -0.74
C LEU A 146 -7.43 -6.83 -1.82
N LYS A 147 -8.24 -7.83 -1.44
CA LYS A 147 -9.08 -8.57 -2.41
C LYS A 147 -10.03 -7.64 -3.17
N LEU A 148 -10.71 -6.71 -2.48
CA LEU A 148 -11.64 -5.77 -3.10
C LEU A 148 -10.92 -4.77 -4.01
N TYR A 149 -9.75 -4.30 -3.60
CA TYR A 149 -8.86 -3.48 -4.41
C TYR A 149 -8.43 -4.21 -5.70
N LEU A 150 -7.90 -5.43 -5.59
CA LEU A 150 -7.54 -6.23 -6.75
C LEU A 150 -8.74 -6.52 -7.67
N THR A 151 -9.93 -6.72 -7.10
CA THR A 151 -11.17 -6.93 -7.86
C THR A 151 -11.58 -5.68 -8.67
N SER A 152 -11.26 -4.48 -8.19
CA SER A 152 -11.57 -3.22 -8.90
C SER A 152 -10.86 -3.08 -10.24
N PHE A 153 -9.79 -3.86 -10.49
CA PHE A 153 -9.10 -3.90 -11.78
C PHE A 153 -9.88 -4.66 -12.86
N ARG A 154 -10.87 -5.48 -12.49
CA ARG A 154 -11.57 -6.39 -13.43
C ARG A 154 -12.19 -5.67 -14.63
N GLY A 155 -12.66 -4.45 -14.44
CA GLY A 155 -13.22 -3.58 -15.47
C GLY A 155 -12.30 -2.45 -15.92
N HIS A 156 -11.06 -2.41 -15.43
CA HIS A 156 -10.12 -1.32 -15.63
C HIS A 156 -9.11 -1.65 -16.73
N GLY A 157 -8.92 -0.70 -17.65
CA GLY A 157 -7.98 -0.83 -18.76
C GLY A 157 -6.59 -0.33 -18.39
N ALA A 158 -5.61 -1.22 -18.27
CA ALA A 158 -4.23 -0.86 -17.97
C ALA A 158 -3.22 -1.90 -18.50
N PHE A 159 -2.01 -1.44 -18.82
CA PHE A 159 -0.92 -2.33 -19.21
C PHE A 159 -0.43 -3.18 -18.03
N HIS A 160 0.25 -4.29 -18.32
CA HIS A 160 0.68 -5.25 -17.29
C HIS A 160 1.65 -4.61 -16.29
N GLU A 161 2.55 -3.76 -16.81
CA GLU A 161 3.50 -2.94 -16.08
C GLU A 161 2.79 -2.01 -15.10
N ASP A 162 1.86 -1.22 -15.62
CA ASP A 162 1.15 -0.18 -14.88
C ASP A 162 0.25 -0.78 -13.79
N CYS A 163 -0.49 -1.85 -14.11
CA CYS A 163 -1.24 -2.62 -13.12
C CYS A 163 -0.36 -3.09 -11.96
N THR A 164 0.78 -3.73 -12.28
CA THR A 164 1.64 -4.35 -11.28
C THR A 164 2.30 -3.30 -10.38
N LEU A 165 2.80 -2.20 -10.97
CA LEU A 165 3.43 -1.12 -10.23
C LEU A 165 2.43 -0.31 -9.40
N THR A 166 1.24 -0.02 -9.95
CA THR A 166 0.18 0.69 -9.22
C THR A 166 -0.24 -0.08 -7.96
N ILE A 167 -0.31 -1.41 -8.02
CA ILE A 167 -0.60 -2.25 -6.85
C ILE A 167 0.51 -2.12 -5.80
N ALA A 168 1.78 -2.17 -6.21
CA ALA A 168 2.91 -1.98 -5.29
C ALA A 168 2.88 -0.59 -4.64
N GLU A 169 2.64 0.46 -5.42
CA GLU A 169 2.55 1.84 -4.94
C GLU A 169 1.42 2.03 -3.94
N LYS A 170 0.24 1.45 -4.20
CA LYS A 170 -0.91 1.52 -3.27
C LYS A 170 -0.59 0.84 -1.94
N ILE A 171 0.07 -0.31 -1.97
CA ILE A 171 0.49 -1.02 -0.75
C ILE A 171 1.56 -0.24 0.00
N ILE A 172 2.54 0.33 -0.70
CA ILE A 172 3.59 1.16 -0.10
C ILE A 172 2.99 2.41 0.54
N ALA A 173 2.02 3.07 -0.10
CA ALA A 173 1.33 4.22 0.47
C ALA A 173 0.47 3.84 1.69
N GLY A 174 -0.21 2.70 1.62
CA GLY A 174 -1.16 2.25 2.64
C GLY A 174 -0.52 1.65 3.89
N ALA A 175 0.46 0.77 3.74
CA ALA A 175 1.10 0.05 4.85
C ALA A 175 2.51 0.57 5.18
N GLU A 176 3.12 1.31 4.25
CA GLU A 176 4.52 1.73 4.27
C GLU A 176 5.47 0.70 4.90
N PRO A 177 5.60 -0.47 4.26
CA PRO A 177 6.42 -1.55 4.78
C PRO A 177 7.91 -1.18 4.74
N ASN A 178 8.71 -1.86 5.57
CA ASN A 178 10.17 -1.75 5.53
C ASN A 178 10.75 -2.23 4.19
N TRP A 179 10.05 -3.16 3.55
CA TRP A 179 10.39 -3.66 2.22
C TRP A 179 9.17 -4.30 1.56
N LEU A 180 9.07 -4.21 0.23
CA LEU A 180 8.05 -4.90 -0.56
C LEU A 180 8.67 -5.42 -1.87
N ARG A 181 8.21 -6.59 -2.32
CA ARG A 181 8.29 -7.02 -3.72
C ARG A 181 6.93 -7.49 -4.23
N ILE A 182 6.75 -7.35 -5.53
CA ILE A 182 5.64 -7.94 -6.27
C ILE A 182 6.17 -8.63 -7.53
N GLY A 183 5.63 -9.80 -7.82
CA GLY A 183 5.74 -10.46 -9.11
C GLY A 183 4.36 -10.64 -9.72
N GLY A 184 4.13 -10.03 -10.87
CA GLY A 184 2.97 -10.29 -11.72
C GLY A 184 3.33 -11.28 -12.81
N TYR A 185 2.80 -12.49 -12.72
CA TYR A 185 3.02 -13.55 -13.70
C TYR A 185 1.82 -13.60 -14.66
N TRP A 186 1.97 -12.96 -15.82
CA TRP A 186 0.86 -12.66 -16.71
C TRP A 186 0.64 -13.76 -17.74
N TYR A 187 -0.63 -14.05 -18.03
CA TYR A 187 -0.99 -15.06 -19.00
C TYR A 187 -0.64 -14.57 -20.42
N PRO A 188 -0.16 -15.47 -21.29
CA PRO A 188 0.41 -15.07 -22.57
C PRO A 188 -0.62 -14.48 -23.53
N ARG A 189 -0.19 -13.46 -24.27
CA ARG A 189 -0.85 -12.95 -25.48
C ARG A 189 0.02 -13.28 -26.69
N GLY A 190 -0.58 -13.89 -27.72
CA GLY A 190 0.19 -14.38 -28.86
C GLY A 190 1.26 -15.41 -28.49
N GLY A 191 1.10 -16.12 -27.37
CA GLY A 191 2.09 -17.08 -26.87
C GLY A 191 3.25 -16.48 -26.07
N ILE A 192 3.22 -15.18 -25.78
CA ILE A 192 4.29 -14.47 -25.06
C ILE A 192 3.71 -13.91 -23.74
N PRO A 193 4.15 -14.39 -22.57
CA PRO A 193 3.83 -13.76 -21.28
C PRO A 193 4.70 -12.52 -21.08
N ILE A 194 4.20 -11.56 -20.30
CA ILE A 194 4.94 -10.36 -19.89
C ILE A 194 4.96 -10.34 -18.37
N ASP A 195 5.93 -11.02 -17.77
CA ASP A 195 6.05 -11.05 -16.32
C ASP A 195 6.71 -9.77 -15.80
N ILE A 196 6.10 -9.15 -14.79
CA ILE A 196 6.53 -7.87 -14.23
C ILE A 196 7.01 -8.09 -12.81
N PHE A 197 8.22 -7.64 -12.51
CA PHE A 197 8.83 -7.76 -11.19
C PHE A 197 9.25 -6.39 -10.67
N PHE A 198 8.92 -6.13 -9.41
CA PHE A 198 9.33 -4.93 -8.71
C PHE A 198 9.70 -5.25 -7.26
N GLN A 199 10.70 -4.55 -6.74
CA GLN A 199 10.97 -4.51 -5.30
C GLN A 199 11.43 -3.11 -4.90
N SER A 200 11.05 -2.67 -3.70
CA SER A 200 11.35 -1.32 -3.19
C SER A 200 12.82 -1.12 -2.81
N GLY A 201 13.61 -2.20 -2.76
CA GLY A 201 15.02 -2.20 -2.39
C GLY A 201 15.54 -3.63 -2.16
N PRO A 202 16.77 -3.78 -1.62
CA PRO A 202 17.25 -5.09 -1.20
C PRO A 202 16.37 -5.66 -0.08
N PRO A 203 16.11 -6.98 -0.04
CA PRO A 203 15.36 -7.58 1.04
C PRO A 203 16.11 -7.40 2.38
N PRO A 204 15.40 -7.14 3.49
CA PRO A 204 16.03 -6.98 4.79
C PRO A 204 16.85 -8.24 5.16
N PRO A 205 18.06 -8.06 5.71
CA PRO A 205 18.93 -9.17 6.03
C PRO A 205 18.30 -10.08 7.10
N GLY A 206 18.54 -11.39 6.99
CA GLY A 206 18.08 -12.37 7.99
C GLY A 206 16.62 -12.82 7.83
N LEU A 207 15.84 -12.20 6.94
CA LEU A 207 14.48 -12.66 6.63
C LEU A 207 14.49 -13.91 5.76
N TRP A 208 13.62 -14.88 6.10
CA TRP A 208 13.34 -16.01 5.22
C TRP A 208 12.40 -15.57 4.10
N LEU A 209 12.93 -15.52 2.88
CA LEU A 209 12.19 -15.11 1.69
C LEU A 209 12.00 -16.31 0.75
N PRO A 210 10.81 -16.95 0.75
CA PRO A 210 10.58 -18.13 -0.07
C PRO A 210 10.55 -17.79 -1.56
N ASP A 211 10.88 -18.78 -2.40
CA ASP A 211 10.66 -18.69 -3.85
C ASP A 211 9.17 -18.37 -4.13
N PRO A 212 8.84 -17.55 -5.15
CA PRO A 212 7.45 -17.22 -5.47
C PRO A 212 6.56 -18.44 -5.77
N GLY A 213 7.15 -19.56 -6.23
CA GLY A 213 6.43 -20.81 -6.47
C GLY A 213 5.53 -20.78 -7.71
N VAL A 214 5.62 -19.74 -8.55
CA VAL A 214 4.86 -19.63 -9.80
C VAL A 214 5.68 -20.23 -10.94
N THR A 215 5.09 -21.20 -11.64
CA THR A 215 5.75 -21.83 -12.79
C THR A 215 5.67 -20.90 -13.99
N ALA A 216 6.83 -20.55 -14.56
CA ALA A 216 6.88 -19.78 -15.81
C ALA A 216 6.13 -20.52 -16.93
N TYR A 217 5.47 -19.77 -17.81
CA TYR A 217 4.77 -20.33 -18.95
C TYR A 217 5.74 -21.10 -19.85
N ARG A 218 5.45 -22.38 -20.12
CA ARG A 218 6.30 -23.27 -20.93
C ARG A 218 5.80 -23.49 -22.36
N GLY A 219 4.77 -22.75 -22.79
CA GLY A 219 4.17 -23.01 -24.09
C GLY A 219 3.31 -24.27 -24.08
N ARG A 220 3.10 -24.82 -25.28
CA ARG A 220 2.52 -26.15 -25.47
C ARG A 220 3.66 -27.15 -25.58
N GLY A 221 4.30 -27.50 -24.46
CA GLY A 221 5.46 -28.38 -24.41
C GLY A 221 5.61 -29.05 -23.05
#